data_AF-A0A2P6GHF7-F1
#
_entry.id   AF-A0A2P6GHF7-F1
#
_cell.length_a   1.000
_cell.length_b   1.000
_cell.length_c   1.000
_cell.angle_alpha   90.00
_cell.angle_beta   90.00
_cell.angle_gamma   90.00
#
_symmetry.space_group_name_H-M   'P 1'
#
loop_
_entity.id
_entity.type
_entity.pdbx_description
1 polymer ?
#
loop_
_entity_poly.entity_id
_entity_poly.type
_entity_poly.pdbx_seq_one_letter_code
_entity_poly.pdbx_strand_id
1 'polypeptide(L)'
;AFKIAAIATISSVIGGMFGYFIGLFLWNEIGESILNAYHLTENFQIIKDKYTEIGNLAVLIASITPFPYKVITLFSGFVEMNLMSFLLISIIGRGFRFFLIAGILYYLGEKAKYFIEKYLNLLFIIFCFLLILGFYII
;
A
#
# COMPACT_ATOMS: atom_id res chain seq x y z
N ALA A 1 -21.30 -7.14 -8.93
CA ALA A 1 -19.86 -6.81 -9.11
C ALA A 1 -19.54 -5.38 -8.65
N PHE A 2 -20.02 -4.33 -9.33
CA PHE A 2 -19.60 -2.94 -9.07
C PHE A 2 -20.01 -2.35 -7.70
N LYS A 3 -21.20 -2.71 -7.17
CA LYS A 3 -21.59 -2.32 -5.79
C LYS A 3 -20.62 -2.85 -4.75
N ILE A 4 -20.17 -4.10 -4.90
CA ILE A 4 -19.20 -4.74 -4.00
C ILE A 4 -17.83 -4.05 -4.14
N ALA A 5 -17.42 -3.70 -5.36
CA ALA A 5 -16.19 -2.94 -5.60
C ALA A 5 -16.21 -1.56 -4.91
N ALA A 6 -17.35 -0.86 -4.96
CA ALA A 6 -17.51 0.42 -4.25
C ALA A 6 -17.39 0.26 -2.73
N ILE A 7 -18.10 -0.72 -2.14
CA ILE A 7 -18.03 -1.01 -0.70
C ILE A 7 -16.60 -1.41 -0.30
N ALA A 8 -15.93 -2.24 -1.10
CA ALA A 8 -14.56 -2.65 -0.85
C ALA A 8 -13.59 -1.46 -0.92
N THR A 9 -13.79 -0.54 -1.87
CA THR A 9 -12.98 0.68 -1.99
C THR A 9 -13.13 1.54 -0.74
N ILE A 10 -14.37 1.85 -0.35
CA ILE A 10 -14.65 2.69 0.83
C ILE A 10 -14.08 2.03 2.08
N SER A 11 -14.36 0.75 2.31
CA SER A 11 -13.88 0.02 3.49
C SER A 11 -12.35 -0.07 3.54
N SER A 12 -11.70 -0.27 2.39
CA SER A 12 -10.25 -0.34 2.27
C SER A 12 -9.58 1.00 2.57
N VAL A 13 -10.14 2.09 2.03
CA VAL A 13 -9.67 3.46 2.26
C VAL A 13 -9.86 3.86 3.71
N ILE A 14 -11.02 3.58 4.32
CA ILE A 14 -11.26 3.80 5.76
C ILE A 14 -10.22 3.05 6.59
N GLY A 15 -10.02 1.76 6.31
CA GLY A 15 -8.96 1.00 6.98
C GLY A 15 -7.56 1.54 6.68
N GLY A 16 -7.35 2.25 5.57
CA GLY A 16 -6.09 2.91 5.22
C GLY A 16 -5.87 4.17 6.05
N MET A 17 -6.94 4.94 6.28
CA MET A 17 -6.95 6.08 7.20
C MET A 17 -6.65 5.63 8.63
N PHE A 18 -7.20 4.50 9.07
CA PHE A 18 -6.81 3.91 10.36
C PHE A 18 -5.30 3.64 10.42
N GLY A 19 -4.73 3.01 9.39
CA GLY A 19 -3.28 2.78 9.32
C GLY A 19 -2.47 4.09 9.35
N TYR A 20 -2.91 5.10 8.60
CA TYR A 20 -2.30 6.43 8.59
C TYR A 20 -2.30 7.06 9.98
N PHE A 21 -3.44 7.05 10.69
CA PHE A 21 -3.53 7.64 12.02
C PHE A 21 -2.75 6.85 13.07
N ILE A 22 -2.73 5.52 12.97
CA ILE A 22 -1.85 4.68 13.80
C ILE A 22 -0.39 5.11 13.61
N GLY A 23 0.05 5.30 12.37
CA GLY A 23 1.39 5.80 12.08
C GLY A 23 1.62 7.18 12.71
N LEU A 24 0.73 8.12 12.41
CA LEU A 24 0.81 9.50 12.89
C LEU A 24 0.93 9.59 14.43
N PHE A 25 0.08 8.87 15.16
CA PHE A 25 0.03 8.95 16.62
C PHE A 25 1.11 8.12 17.33
N LEU A 26 1.52 7.00 16.75
CA LEU A 26 2.54 6.14 17.36
C LEU A 26 3.97 6.53 16.98
N TRP A 27 4.16 7.57 16.17
CA TRP A 27 5.49 8.03 15.78
C TRP A 27 6.35 8.41 16.99
N ASN A 28 5.87 9.33 17.85
CA ASN A 28 6.64 9.84 18.99
C ASN A 28 6.86 8.77 20.08
N GLU A 29 5.86 7.91 20.32
CA GLU A 29 5.92 6.92 21.40
C GLU A 29 6.73 5.66 20.99
N ILE A 30 6.51 5.18 19.77
CA ILE A 30 7.02 3.87 19.32
C ILE A 30 7.98 4.02 18.14
N GLY A 31 7.64 4.84 17.14
CA GLY A 31 8.44 5.01 15.93
C GLY A 31 9.86 5.49 16.20
N GLU A 32 9.99 6.59 16.95
CA GLU A 32 11.27 7.18 17.32
C GLU A 32 12.09 6.23 18.21
N SER A 33 11.46 5.64 19.23
CA SER A 33 12.09 4.66 20.14
C SER A 33 12.65 3.45 19.39
N ILE A 34 11.91 2.90 18.42
CA ILE A 34 12.38 1.79 17.58
C ILE A 34 13.59 2.23 16.74
N LEU A 35 13.50 3.36 16.04
CA LEU A 35 14.60 3.80 15.17
C LEU A 35 15.88 4.09 15.94
N ASN A 36 15.76 4.68 17.13
CA ASN A 36 16.89 4.92 18.01
C ASN A 36 17.52 3.60 18.50
N ALA A 37 16.70 2.61 18.86
CA ALA A 37 17.18 1.28 19.27
C ALA A 37 17.95 0.55 18.16
N TYR A 38 17.57 0.77 16.90
CA TYR A 38 18.26 0.21 15.73
C TYR A 38 19.34 1.13 15.15
N HIS A 39 19.58 2.31 15.72
CA HIS A 39 20.48 3.35 15.20
C HIS A 39 20.17 3.76 13.74
N LEU A 40 18.89 3.82 13.37
CA LEU A 40 18.41 4.11 12.00
C LEU A 40 17.85 5.52 11.82
N THR A 41 17.99 6.40 12.80
CA THR A 41 17.35 7.72 12.81
C THR A 41 17.80 8.61 11.63
N GLU A 42 19.09 8.60 11.27
CA GLU A 42 19.59 9.33 10.11
C GLU A 42 19.07 8.76 8.78
N ASN A 43 19.07 7.43 8.65
CA ASN A 43 18.54 6.74 7.46
C ASN A 43 17.05 7.03 7.28
N PHE A 44 16.29 7.09 8.37
CA PHE A 44 14.88 7.43 8.32
C PHE A 44 14.66 8.85 7.78
N GLN A 45 15.47 9.83 8.20
CA GLN A 45 15.34 11.20 7.71
C GLN A 45 15.56 11.27 6.19
N ILE A 46 16.56 10.57 5.66
CA ILE A 46 16.81 10.46 4.21
C ILE A 46 15.59 9.86 3.49
N ILE A 47 14.98 8.81 4.04
CA ILE A 47 13.79 8.17 3.45
C ILE A 47 12.59 9.11 3.52
N LYS A 48 12.39 9.82 4.63
CA LYS A 48 11.32 10.81 4.81
C LYS A 48 11.42 11.93 3.78
N ASP A 49 12.61 12.47 3.55
CA ASP A 49 12.84 13.53 2.57
C ASP A 49 12.52 13.03 1.15
N LYS A 50 13.04 11.85 0.76
CA LYS A 50 12.68 11.22 -0.53
C LYS A 50 11.18 10.99 -0.65
N TYR A 51 10.55 10.47 0.40
CA TYR A 51 9.13 10.18 0.41
C TYR A 51 8.27 11.44 0.29
N THR A 52 8.77 12.60 0.71
CA THR A 52 8.08 13.88 0.50
C THR A 52 7.92 14.19 -0.99
N GLU A 53 8.90 13.81 -1.82
CA GLU A 53 8.85 14.00 -3.28
C GLU A 53 8.00 12.94 -4.00
N ILE A 54 8.19 11.67 -3.64
CA ILE A 54 7.59 10.53 -4.37
C ILE A 54 6.37 9.91 -3.66
N GLY A 55 5.94 10.43 -2.51
CA GLY A 55 4.97 9.79 -1.62
C GLY A 55 3.63 9.50 -2.29
N ASN A 56 3.13 10.43 -3.10
CA ASN A 56 1.91 10.22 -3.90
C ASN A 56 2.06 9.03 -4.85
N LEU A 57 3.20 8.94 -5.55
CA LEU A 57 3.47 7.83 -6.47
C LEU A 57 3.63 6.50 -5.70
N ALA A 58 4.29 6.53 -4.55
CA ALA A 58 4.48 5.36 -3.69
C ALA A 58 3.13 4.81 -3.20
N VAL A 59 2.22 5.66 -2.72
CA VAL A 59 0.86 5.26 -2.32
C VAL A 59 0.10 4.69 -3.53
N LEU A 60 0.17 5.34 -4.69
CA LEU A 60 -0.50 4.88 -5.90
C LEU A 60 -0.02 3.48 -6.30
N ILE A 61 1.29 3.29 -6.45
CA ILE A 61 1.89 2.00 -6.84
C ILE A 61 1.51 0.93 -5.83
N ALA A 62 1.65 1.19 -4.54
CA ALA A 62 1.31 0.23 -3.50
C ALA A 62 -0.19 -0.11 -3.46
N SER A 63 -1.05 0.82 -3.86
CA SER A 63 -2.50 0.61 -3.86
C SER A 63 -3.00 -0.20 -5.07
N ILE A 64 -2.28 -0.20 -6.20
CA ILE A 64 -2.64 -0.93 -7.43
C ILE A 64 -1.91 -2.27 -7.59
N THR A 65 -0.73 -2.42 -6.98
CA THR A 65 0.10 -3.63 -7.08
C THR A 65 -0.26 -4.65 -6.00
N PRO A 66 0.24 -5.90 -6.08
CA PRO A 66 0.18 -6.85 -4.97
C PRO A 66 1.07 -6.47 -3.77
N PHE A 67 1.73 -5.31 -3.80
CA PHE A 67 2.50 -4.79 -2.66
C PHE A 67 1.59 -4.54 -1.44
N PRO A 68 2.08 -4.75 -0.20
CA PRO A 68 1.31 -4.53 1.01
C PRO A 68 1.02 -3.04 1.25
N TYR A 69 -0.04 -2.53 0.64
CA TYR A 69 -0.53 -1.15 0.82
C TYR A 69 -0.62 -0.68 2.28
N LYS A 70 -1.01 -1.55 3.21
CA LYS A 70 -1.18 -1.16 4.62
C LYS A 70 0.13 -0.76 5.29
N VAL A 71 1.25 -1.33 4.83
CA VAL A 71 2.59 -0.90 5.27
C VAL A 71 2.86 0.52 4.80
N ILE A 72 2.52 0.84 3.54
CA ILE A 72 2.65 2.21 3.03
C ILE A 72 1.71 3.16 3.77
N THR A 73 0.46 2.77 4.05
CA THR A 73 -0.45 3.67 4.80
C THR A 73 0.08 4.01 6.19
N LEU A 74 0.67 3.02 6.89
CA LEU A 74 1.30 3.24 8.19
C LEU A 74 2.50 4.20 8.06
N PHE A 75 3.35 3.96 7.06
CA PHE A 75 4.51 4.80 6.80
C PHE A 75 4.14 6.24 6.40
N SER A 76 3.10 6.42 5.57
CA SER A 76 2.56 7.74 5.24
C SER A 76 2.13 8.52 6.48
N GLY A 77 1.67 7.81 7.53
CA GLY A 77 1.38 8.38 8.84
C GLY A 77 2.65 8.82 9.57
N PHE A 78 3.66 7.95 9.66
CA PHE A 78 4.95 8.27 10.31
C PHE A 78 5.65 9.49 9.71
N VAL A 79 5.56 9.67 8.39
CA VAL A 79 6.18 10.82 7.71
C VAL A 79 5.27 12.03 7.59
N GLU A 80 4.07 12.00 8.19
CA GLU A 80 3.10 13.10 8.18
C GLU A 80 2.72 13.57 6.76
N MET A 81 2.61 12.62 5.83
CA MET A 81 2.20 12.92 4.45
C MET A 81 0.85 13.64 4.43
N ASN A 82 0.67 14.63 3.56
CA ASN A 82 -0.60 15.35 3.46
C ASN A 82 -1.81 14.40 3.34
N LEU A 83 -2.71 14.45 4.32
CA LEU A 83 -3.84 13.52 4.44
C LEU A 83 -4.77 13.57 3.22
N MET A 84 -5.01 14.76 2.66
CA MET A 84 -5.89 14.91 1.50
C MET A 84 -5.29 14.26 0.26
N SER A 85 -4.00 14.49 0.00
CA SER A 85 -3.28 13.81 -1.09
C SER A 85 -3.27 12.30 -0.91
N PHE A 86 -2.97 11.81 0.30
CA PHE A 86 -3.02 10.38 0.64
C PHE A 86 -4.40 9.77 0.35
N LEU A 87 -5.47 10.45 0.77
CA LEU A 87 -6.84 9.97 0.64
C LEU A 87 -7.30 9.94 -0.82
N LEU A 88 -7.03 10.99 -1.59
CA LEU A 88 -7.34 11.06 -3.02
C LEU A 88 -6.63 9.96 -3.81
N ILE A 89 -5.31 9.82 -3.61
CA ILE A 89 -4.52 8.79 -4.30
C ILE A 89 -4.96 7.39 -3.88
N SER A 90 -5.25 7.17 -2.59
CA SER A 90 -5.77 5.91 -2.09
C SER A 90 -7.10 5.54 -2.73
N ILE A 91 -8.04 6.49 -2.86
CA ILE A 91 -9.31 6.26 -3.54
C ILE A 91 -9.07 5.88 -5.01
N ILE A 92 -8.21 6.62 -5.71
CA ILE A 92 -7.91 6.36 -7.12
C ILE A 92 -7.34 4.95 -7.30
N GLY A 93 -6.29 4.60 -6.58
CA GLY A 93 -5.62 3.32 -6.80
C GLY A 93 -6.40 2.12 -6.24
N ARG A 94 -7.07 2.26 -5.07
CA ARG A 94 -7.94 1.19 -4.54
C ARG A 94 -9.20 1.01 -5.36
N GLY A 95 -9.81 2.12 -5.77
CA GLY A 95 -10.94 2.12 -6.70
C GLY A 95 -10.54 1.41 -7.98
N PHE A 96 -9.45 1.85 -8.62
CA PHE A 96 -8.93 1.22 -9.83
C PHE A 96 -8.78 -0.30 -9.68
N ARG A 97 -8.07 -0.76 -8.64
CA ARG A 97 -7.83 -2.20 -8.44
C ARG A 97 -9.12 -2.99 -8.24
N PHE A 98 -10.02 -2.55 -7.36
CA PHE A 98 -11.24 -3.31 -7.06
C PHE A 98 -12.24 -3.27 -8.21
N PHE A 99 -12.39 -2.14 -8.89
CA PHE A 99 -13.25 -2.04 -10.07
C PHE A 99 -12.68 -2.81 -11.26
N LEU A 100 -11.36 -2.85 -11.43
CA LEU A 100 -10.71 -3.67 -12.46
C LEU A 100 -10.98 -5.16 -12.23
N ILE A 101 -10.79 -5.65 -11.00
CA ILE A 101 -11.08 -7.06 -10.67
C ILE A 101 -12.57 -7.36 -10.85
N ALA A 102 -13.44 -6.47 -10.36
CA ALA A 102 -14.89 -6.64 -10.48
C ALA A 102 -15.36 -6.62 -11.94
N GLY A 103 -14.77 -5.76 -12.79
CA GLY A 103 -15.04 -5.70 -14.22
C GLY A 103 -14.60 -6.97 -14.93
N ILE A 104 -13.38 -7.43 -14.68
CA ILE A 104 -12.86 -8.69 -15.23
C ILE A 104 -13.80 -9.86 -14.87
N LEU A 105 -14.18 -9.99 -13.59
CA LEU A 105 -15.09 -11.05 -13.16
C LEU A 105 -16.50 -10.91 -13.75
N TYR A 106 -16.98 -9.68 -13.97
CA TYR A 106 -18.28 -9.42 -14.57
C TYR A 106 -18.36 -9.86 -16.04
N TYR A 107 -17.31 -9.61 -16.82
CA TYR A 107 -17.29 -9.95 -18.26
C TYR A 107 -16.85 -11.39 -18.55
N LEU A 108 -15.87 -11.92 -17.80
CA LEU A 108 -15.25 -13.23 -18.09
C LEU A 108 -15.76 -14.37 -17.20
N GLY A 109 -16.47 -14.06 -16.12
CA GLY A 109 -17.08 -15.06 -15.23
C GLY A 109 -16.07 -16.02 -14.60
N GLU A 110 -16.42 -17.30 -14.53
CA GLU A 110 -15.64 -18.35 -13.84
C GLU A 110 -14.22 -18.55 -14.40
N LYS A 111 -14.02 -18.34 -15.70
CA LYS A 111 -12.69 -18.47 -16.32
C LYS A 111 -11.69 -17.46 -15.75
N ALA A 112 -12.13 -16.23 -15.51
CA ALA A 112 -11.29 -15.22 -14.88
C ALA A 112 -11.02 -15.51 -13.40
N LYS A 113 -12.00 -16.05 -12.67
CA LYS A 113 -11.79 -16.43 -11.27
C LYS A 113 -10.67 -17.46 -11.14
N TYR A 114 -10.72 -18.53 -11.93
CA TYR A 114 -9.68 -19.57 -11.95
C TYR A 114 -8.31 -19.00 -12.33
N PHE A 115 -8.26 -18.11 -13.33
CA PHE A 115 -7.02 -17.44 -13.71
C PHE A 115 -6.45 -16.59 -12.55
N ILE A 116 -7.27 -15.72 -11.96
CA ILE A 116 -6.83 -14.84 -10.87
C ILE A 116 -6.31 -15.66 -9.69
N GLU A 117 -7.07 -16.66 -9.22
CA GLU A 117 -6.67 -17.49 -8.08
C GLU A 117 -5.39 -18.30 -8.37
N LYS A 118 -5.23 -18.80 -9.60
CA LYS A 118 -4.06 -19.60 -9.99
C LYS A 118 -2.77 -18.77 -10.06
N TYR A 119 -2.83 -17.57 -10.63
CA TYR A 119 -1.62 -16.78 -10.90
C TYR A 119 -1.28 -15.77 -9.79
N LEU A 120 -2.25 -15.31 -9.00
CA LEU A 120 -2.01 -14.26 -8.01
C LEU A 120 -1.07 -14.73 -6.89
N ASN A 121 -1.22 -15.96 -6.41
CA ASN A 121 -0.29 -16.53 -5.42
C ASN A 121 1.13 -16.65 -5.96
N LEU A 122 1.28 -17.16 -7.19
CA LEU A 122 2.58 -17.30 -7.84
C LEU A 122 3.23 -15.93 -8.05
N LEU A 123 2.48 -14.95 -8.55
CA LEU A 123 2.98 -13.59 -8.78
C LEU A 123 3.40 -12.92 -7.47
N PHE A 124 2.66 -13.13 -6.38
CA PHE A 124 3.03 -12.62 -5.06
C PHE A 124 4.34 -13.24 -4.56
N ILE A 125 4.50 -14.56 -4.67
CA ILE A 125 5.74 -15.26 -4.28
C ILE A 125 6.91 -14.77 -5.12
N ILE A 126 6.75 -14.68 -6.45
CA ILE A 126 7.80 -14.17 -7.35
C ILE A 126 8.15 -12.73 -6.98
N PHE A 127 7.17 -11.88 -6.72
CA PHE A 127 7.40 -10.51 -6.32
C PHE A 127 8.20 -10.42 -5.01
N CYS A 128 7.80 -11.15 -3.97
CA CYS A 128 8.54 -11.21 -2.70
C CYS A 128 9.97 -11.73 -2.90
N PHE A 129 10.13 -12.78 -3.70
CA PHE A 129 11.44 -13.36 -4.00
C PHE A 129 12.36 -12.38 -4.74
N LEU A 130 11.86 -11.72 -5.79
CA LEU A 130 12.59 -10.68 -6.53
C LEU A 130 12.94 -9.49 -5.65
N LEU A 131 12.04 -9.11 -4.74
CA LEU A 131 12.29 -8.03 -3.79
C LEU A 131 13.45 -8.41 -2.87
N ILE A 132 13.43 -9.60 -2.25
CA ILE A 132 14.53 -10.09 -1.40
C ILE A 132 15.85 -10.17 -2.17
N LEU A 133 15.84 -10.73 -3.39
CA LEU A 133 17.01 -10.80 -4.25
C LEU A 133 17.56 -9.42 -4.62
N GLY A 134 16.68 -8.47 -4.93
CA GLY A 134 17.06 -7.10 -5.25
C GLY A 134 17.81 -6.43 -4.09
N PHE A 135 17.38 -6.68 -2.85
CA PHE A 135 18.08 -6.20 -1.65
C PHE A 135 19.37 -6.98 -1.34
N TYR A 136 19.52 -8.23 -1.79
CA TYR A 136 20.75 -9.01 -1.58
C TYR A 136 21.88 -8.62 -2.54
N ILE A 137 21.52 -8.17 -3.75
CA ILE A 137 22.49 -7.81 -4.80
C ILE A 137 23.04 -6.39 -4.62
N ILE A 138 22.28 -5.50 -3.96
CA ILE A 138 22.66 -4.11 -3.65
C ILE A 138 23.41 -4.08 -2.31
#